data_AF-A0A9D9N955-F1
#
_entry.id   AF-A0A9D9N955-F1
#
_cell.length_a   1.000
_cell.length_b   1.000
_cell.length_c   1.000
_cell.angle_alpha   90.00
_cell.angle_beta   90.00
_cell.angle_gamma   90.00
#
_symmetry.space_group_name_H-M   'P 1'
#
loop_
_entity.id
_entity.type
_entity.pdbx_description
1 polymer ?
#
loop_
_entity_poly.entity_id
_entity_poly.type
_entity_poly.pdbx_seq_one_letter_code
_entity_poly.pdbx_strand_id
1 'polypeptide(L)'
;MKEKIKQILLQIDLEIDEIDLYGYDIIETSLSMIHKLQAILNDLRTKMQTYVFPTKEDEILFFKTQKPELLGRLLFFYKIYRIETQCPTGSNEIIRLYLNNELDSLTYFFNRNLDFYQYYRSHSTVHDELYFLRGKVDFRLCTDSAQFDKDPNFSTGYDYKVAKILANEMLRIYLNKKLQ
;
A
#
# COMPACT_ATOMS: atom_id res chain seq x y z
N MET A 1 -17.48 -10.42 -6.74
CA MET A 1 -16.22 -10.02 -6.05
C MET A 1 -16.01 -8.51 -6.10
N LYS A 2 -16.07 -7.88 -7.28
CA LYS A 2 -15.86 -6.43 -7.44
C LYS A 2 -16.72 -5.56 -6.52
N GLU A 3 -18.04 -5.75 -6.52
CA GLU A 3 -18.96 -4.94 -5.70
C GLU A 3 -18.69 -5.09 -4.21
N LYS A 4 -18.39 -6.32 -3.75
CA LYS A 4 -18.02 -6.59 -2.37
C LYS A 4 -16.76 -5.84 -1.95
N ILE A 5 -15.72 -5.80 -2.80
CA ILE A 5 -14.49 -5.05 -2.49
C ILE A 5 -14.77 -3.55 -2.47
N LYS A 6 -15.59 -3.04 -3.38
CA LYS A 6 -16.02 -1.64 -3.39
C LYS A 6 -16.74 -1.26 -2.09
N GLN A 7 -17.64 -2.09 -1.60
CA GLN A 7 -18.32 -1.87 -0.32
C GLN A 7 -17.36 -1.89 0.86
N ILE A 8 -16.40 -2.84 0.89
CA ILE A 8 -15.37 -2.88 1.92
C ILE A 8 -14.52 -1.60 1.89
N LEU A 9 -14.10 -1.15 0.71
CA LEU A 9 -13.32 0.09 0.56
C LEU A 9 -14.08 1.30 1.06
N LEU A 10 -15.34 1.46 0.66
CA LEU A 10 -16.19 2.56 1.14
C LEU A 10 -16.33 2.55 2.67
N GLN A 11 -16.52 1.39 3.28
CA GLN A 11 -16.61 1.28 4.72
C GLN A 11 -15.30 1.67 5.42
N ILE A 12 -14.16 1.22 4.88
CA ILE A 12 -12.85 1.56 5.41
C ILE A 12 -12.56 3.06 5.26
N ASP A 13 -12.94 3.66 4.14
CA ASP A 13 -12.74 5.10 3.90
C ASP A 13 -13.51 5.95 4.91
N LEU A 14 -14.78 5.61 5.16
CA LEU A 14 -15.59 6.29 6.17
C LEU A 14 -14.98 6.19 7.57
N GLU A 15 -14.45 5.02 7.93
CA GLU A 15 -13.78 4.84 9.23
C GLU A 15 -12.47 5.63 9.31
N ILE A 16 -11.69 5.68 8.23
CA ILE A 16 -10.46 6.46 8.17
C ILE A 16 -10.74 7.97 8.32
N ASP A 17 -11.82 8.45 7.72
CA ASP A 17 -12.23 9.86 7.81
C ASP A 17 -12.59 10.29 9.25
N GLU A 18 -12.98 9.34 10.11
CA GLU A 18 -13.28 9.57 11.53
C GLU A 18 -12.04 9.55 12.43
N ILE A 19 -10.89 9.06 11.94
CA ILE A 19 -9.67 8.93 12.74
C ILE A 19 -8.95 10.28 12.89
N ASP A 20 -8.70 10.70 14.13
CA ASP A 20 -7.73 11.76 14.41
C ASP A 20 -6.30 11.22 14.30
N LEU A 21 -5.71 11.36 13.11
CA LEU A 21 -4.35 10.92 12.85
C LEU A 21 -3.28 11.63 13.72
N TYR A 22 -3.62 12.74 14.36
CA TYR A 22 -2.68 13.54 15.16
C TYR A 22 -3.05 13.50 16.66
N GLY A 23 -4.02 12.67 17.03
CA GLY A 23 -4.45 12.42 18.40
C GLY A 23 -3.45 11.59 19.21
N TYR A 24 -3.69 11.52 20.52
CA TYR A 24 -2.84 10.78 21.47
C TYR A 24 -2.92 9.26 21.33
N ASP A 25 -4.01 8.75 20.75
CA ASP A 25 -4.33 7.34 20.56
C ASP A 25 -3.86 6.79 19.21
N ILE A 26 -3.13 7.58 18.41
CA ILE A 26 -2.72 7.19 17.05
C ILE A 26 -1.98 5.85 16.96
N ILE A 27 -1.22 5.49 18.00
CA ILE A 27 -0.52 4.19 18.07
C ILE A 27 -1.55 3.05 18.17
N GLU A 28 -2.51 3.16 19.09
CA GLU A 28 -3.54 2.15 19.32
C GLU A 28 -4.50 2.05 18.12
N THR A 29 -4.93 3.20 17.61
CA THR A 29 -5.80 3.31 16.42
C THR A 29 -5.12 2.72 15.19
N SER A 30 -3.83 3.01 14.96
CA SER A 30 -3.07 2.39 13.87
C SER A 30 -2.98 0.87 14.03
N LEU A 31 -2.75 0.37 15.24
CA LEU A 31 -2.68 -1.06 15.51
C LEU A 31 -4.02 -1.77 15.24
N SER A 32 -5.14 -1.16 15.64
CA SER A 32 -6.49 -1.65 15.34
C SER A 32 -6.72 -1.74 13.82
N MET A 33 -6.39 -0.68 13.08
CA MET A 33 -6.53 -0.64 11.63
C MET A 33 -5.66 -1.68 10.93
N ILE A 34 -4.44 -1.92 11.42
CA ILE A 34 -3.55 -2.98 10.92
C ILE A 34 -4.24 -4.35 11.04
N HIS A 35 -4.74 -4.71 12.22
CA HIS A 35 -5.39 -6.00 12.43
C HIS A 35 -6.63 -6.17 11.54
N LYS A 36 -7.46 -5.13 11.43
CA LYS A 36 -8.68 -5.13 10.61
C LYS A 36 -8.35 -5.34 9.13
N LEU A 37 -7.46 -4.52 8.57
CA LEU A 37 -7.08 -4.60 7.16
C LEU A 37 -6.35 -5.90 6.84
N GLN A 38 -5.53 -6.40 7.77
CA GLN A 38 -4.88 -7.71 7.62
C GLN A 38 -5.90 -8.85 7.59
N ALA A 39 -6.92 -8.83 8.45
CA ALA A 39 -8.00 -9.82 8.45
C ALA A 39 -8.77 -9.80 7.11
N ILE A 40 -9.10 -8.61 6.59
CA ILE A 40 -9.75 -8.44 5.29
C ILE A 40 -8.90 -9.02 4.16
N LEU A 41 -7.60 -8.71 4.13
CA LEU A 41 -6.69 -9.20 3.10
C LEU A 41 -6.47 -10.71 3.17
N ASN A 42 -6.44 -11.30 4.37
CA ASN A 42 -6.35 -12.74 4.56
C ASN A 42 -7.63 -13.48 4.10
N ASP A 43 -8.80 -12.91 4.36
CA ASP A 43 -10.08 -13.42 3.85
C ASP A 43 -10.12 -13.36 2.31
N LEU A 44 -9.68 -12.25 1.71
CA LEU A 44 -9.53 -12.11 0.26
C LEU A 44 -8.55 -13.12 -0.30
N ARG A 45 -7.39 -13.32 0.34
CA ARG A 45 -6.39 -14.32 -0.07
C ARG A 45 -6.99 -15.72 -0.10
N THR A 46 -7.72 -16.08 0.95
CA THR A 46 -8.36 -17.41 1.05
C THR A 46 -9.39 -17.61 -0.06
N LYS A 47 -10.23 -16.60 -0.32
CA LYS A 47 -11.21 -16.62 -1.42
C LYS A 47 -10.56 -16.69 -2.80
N MET A 48 -9.36 -16.10 -2.95
CA MET A 48 -8.63 -16.08 -4.20
C MET A 48 -8.02 -17.42 -4.59
N GLN A 49 -7.81 -18.35 -3.66
CA GLN A 49 -7.21 -19.66 -3.95
C GLN A 49 -8.02 -20.49 -4.97
N THR A 50 -9.36 -20.36 -4.97
CA THR A 50 -10.25 -21.08 -5.88
C THR A 50 -10.94 -20.16 -6.90
N TYR A 51 -10.61 -18.87 -6.92
CA TYR A 51 -11.29 -17.91 -7.77
C TYR A 51 -10.61 -17.80 -9.13
N VAL A 52 -11.39 -17.99 -10.19
CA VAL A 52 -10.96 -17.76 -11.57
C VAL A 52 -11.59 -16.47 -12.06
N PHE A 53 -10.75 -15.56 -12.55
CA PHE A 53 -11.23 -14.31 -13.13
C PHE A 53 -11.96 -14.58 -14.45
N PRO A 54 -13.15 -13.99 -14.68
CA PRO A 54 -13.90 -14.17 -15.92
C PRO A 54 -13.13 -13.67 -17.15
N THR A 55 -12.38 -12.58 -17.00
CA THR A 55 -11.55 -11.99 -18.06
C THR A 55 -10.20 -11.53 -17.52
N LYS A 56 -9.26 -11.26 -18.43
CA LYS A 56 -7.96 -10.67 -18.08
C LYS A 56 -8.12 -9.27 -17.48
N GLU A 57 -9.07 -8.50 -17.99
CA GLU A 57 -9.37 -7.14 -17.52
C GLU A 57 -9.89 -7.16 -16.08
N ASP A 58 -10.66 -8.19 -15.71
CA ASP A 58 -11.10 -8.38 -14.33
C ASP A 58 -9.93 -8.69 -13.38
N GLU A 59 -8.97 -9.49 -13.84
CA GLU A 59 -7.76 -9.81 -13.08
C GLU A 59 -6.84 -8.59 -12.94
N ILE A 60 -6.62 -7.85 -14.04
CA ILE A 60 -5.87 -6.61 -14.06
C ILE A 60 -6.52 -5.60 -13.11
N LEU A 61 -7.84 -5.40 -13.18
CA LEU A 61 -8.54 -4.49 -12.28
C LEU A 61 -8.32 -4.86 -10.81
N PHE A 62 -8.32 -6.14 -10.49
CA PHE A 62 -8.10 -6.61 -9.13
C PHE A 62 -6.68 -6.29 -8.64
N PHE A 63 -5.64 -6.62 -9.41
CA PHE A 63 -4.24 -6.43 -9.01
C PHE A 63 -3.69 -5.02 -9.23
N LYS A 64 -4.25 -4.25 -10.17
CA LYS A 64 -3.87 -2.86 -10.45
C LYS A 64 -4.53 -1.87 -9.50
N THR A 65 -5.74 -2.18 -9.03
CA THR A 65 -6.55 -1.19 -8.30
C THR A 65 -7.14 -1.77 -7.01
N GLN A 66 -8.00 -2.78 -7.10
CA GLN A 66 -8.85 -3.16 -5.95
C GLN A 66 -8.05 -3.69 -4.74
N LYS A 67 -7.13 -4.63 -4.97
CA LYS A 67 -6.27 -5.15 -3.92
C LYS A 67 -5.25 -4.09 -3.44
N PRO A 68 -4.56 -3.35 -4.33
CA PRO A 68 -3.66 -2.29 -3.90
C PRO A 68 -4.28 -1.21 -3.01
N GLU A 69 -5.54 -0.83 -3.23
CA GLU A 69 -6.22 0.15 -2.38
C GLU A 69 -6.31 -0.32 -0.90
N LEU A 70 -6.67 -1.59 -0.67
CA LEU A 70 -6.71 -2.16 0.68
C LEU A 70 -5.31 -2.33 1.27
N LEU A 71 -4.39 -2.88 0.48
CA LEU A 71 -3.02 -3.11 0.93
C LEU A 71 -2.26 -1.80 1.18
N GLY A 72 -2.53 -0.75 0.42
CA GLY A 72 -1.95 0.58 0.58
C GLY A 72 -2.34 1.20 1.92
N ARG A 73 -3.62 1.09 2.31
CA ARG A 73 -4.10 1.53 3.63
C ARG A 73 -3.45 0.71 4.76
N LEU A 74 -3.29 -0.60 4.59
CA LEU A 74 -2.60 -1.44 5.57
C LEU A 74 -1.14 -1.00 5.75
N LEU A 75 -0.43 -0.79 4.64
CA LEU A 75 0.96 -0.34 4.65
C LEU A 75 1.10 1.06 5.28
N PHE A 76 0.13 1.95 5.03
CA PHE A 76 0.06 3.28 5.62
C PHE A 76 -0.04 3.23 7.15
N PHE A 77 -1.04 2.53 7.69
CA PHE A 77 -1.19 2.42 9.16
C PHE A 77 -0.05 1.65 9.81
N TYR A 78 0.47 0.61 9.16
CA TYR A 78 1.68 -0.08 9.62
C TYR A 78 2.88 0.88 9.71
N LYS A 79 3.02 1.77 8.73
CA LYS A 79 4.08 2.78 8.76
C LYS A 79 3.86 3.85 9.81
N ILE A 80 2.65 4.36 10.01
CA ILE A 80 2.34 5.27 11.12
C ILE A 80 2.69 4.62 12.46
N TYR A 81 2.19 3.41 12.72
CA TYR A 81 2.50 2.67 13.95
C TYR A 81 4.00 2.59 14.19
N ARG A 82 4.78 2.22 13.16
CA ARG A 82 6.24 2.16 13.25
C ARG A 82 6.88 3.52 13.52
N ILE A 83 6.44 4.57 12.83
CA ILE A 83 7.00 5.91 12.97
C ILE A 83 6.75 6.44 14.39
N GLU A 84 5.54 6.32 14.89
CA GLU A 84 5.17 6.83 16.22
C GLU A 84 5.82 6.01 17.34
N THR A 85 5.93 4.68 17.22
CA THR A 85 6.58 3.83 18.24
C THR A 85 8.10 3.92 18.24
N GLN A 86 8.72 4.30 17.13
CA GLN A 86 10.18 4.44 16.99
C GLN A 86 10.63 5.91 17.10
N CYS A 87 9.70 6.84 17.26
CA CYS A 87 10.00 8.26 17.39
C CYS A 87 10.84 8.52 18.67
N PRO A 88 12.00 9.19 18.54
CA PRO A 88 12.87 9.46 19.69
C PRO A 88 12.23 10.47 20.65
N THR A 89 12.45 10.31 21.96
CA THR A 89 12.02 11.27 22.99
C THR A 89 12.99 12.46 23.14
N GLY A 90 13.73 12.79 22.08
CA GLY A 90 14.76 13.82 22.07
C GLY A 90 14.17 15.24 22.01
N SER A 91 15.04 16.22 21.75
CA SER A 91 14.59 17.60 21.47
C SER A 91 13.71 17.65 20.22
N ASN A 92 12.95 18.74 20.07
CA ASN A 92 12.16 19.00 18.86
C ASN A 92 12.99 18.91 17.57
N GLU A 93 14.27 19.28 17.63
CA GLU A 93 15.20 19.16 16.48
C GLU A 93 15.46 17.70 16.10
N ILE A 94 15.66 16.83 17.09
CA ILE A 94 15.88 15.40 16.87
C ILE A 94 14.62 14.73 16.32
N ILE A 95 13.44 15.08 16.84
CA ILE A 95 12.16 14.62 16.31
C ILE A 95 11.97 15.07 14.87
N ARG A 96 12.26 16.35 14.57
CA ARG A 96 12.16 16.90 13.22
C ARG A 96 13.11 16.19 12.25
N LEU A 97 14.35 15.92 12.67
CA LEU A 97 15.32 15.15 11.88
C LEU A 97 14.80 13.74 11.58
N TYR A 98 14.25 13.06 12.59
CA TYR A 98 13.66 11.73 12.42
C TYR A 98 12.54 11.72 11.37
N LEU A 99 11.58 12.66 11.46
CA LEU A 99 10.48 12.76 10.51
C LEU A 99 10.95 13.11 9.08
N ASN A 100 11.98 13.97 8.95
CA ASN A 100 12.58 14.27 7.66
C ASN A 100 13.27 13.04 7.05
N ASN A 101 13.93 12.20 7.85
CA ASN A 101 14.54 10.95 7.35
C ASN A 101 13.48 9.96 6.83
N GLU A 102 12.30 9.92 7.43
CA GLU A 102 11.16 9.14 6.89
C GLU A 102 10.69 9.71 5.54
N LEU A 103 10.62 11.04 5.37
CA LEU A 103 10.34 11.69 4.08
C LEU A 103 11.41 11.38 3.02
N ASP A 104 12.69 11.41 3.39
CA ASP A 104 13.80 11.06 2.50
C ASP A 104 13.70 9.60 2.02
N SER A 105 13.23 8.70 2.89
CA SER A 105 12.96 7.31 2.53
C SER A 105 11.85 7.17 1.49
N LEU A 106 10.82 8.03 1.54
CA LEU A 106 9.77 8.09 0.50
C LEU A 106 10.35 8.57 -0.83
N THR A 107 11.20 9.60 -0.79
CA THR A 107 11.89 10.15 -1.97
C THR A 107 12.83 9.12 -2.60
N TYR A 108 13.58 8.39 -1.79
CA TYR A 108 14.44 7.30 -2.25
C TYR A 108 13.63 6.21 -2.98
N PHE A 109 12.48 5.81 -2.42
CA PHE A 109 11.60 4.84 -3.08
C PHE A 109 11.07 5.35 -4.42
N PHE A 110 10.66 6.63 -4.49
CA PHE A 110 10.22 7.27 -5.72
C PHE A 110 11.32 7.21 -6.80
N ASN A 111 12.53 7.68 -6.47
CA ASN A 111 13.65 7.71 -7.41
C ASN A 111 14.03 6.31 -7.91
N ARG A 112 14.01 5.30 -7.03
CA ARG A 112 14.31 3.91 -7.40
C ARG A 112 13.26 3.29 -8.32
N ASN A 113 12.04 3.83 -8.36
CA ASN A 113 10.93 3.28 -9.13
C ASN A 113 10.35 4.30 -10.14
N LEU A 114 11.16 5.26 -10.59
CA LEU A 114 10.71 6.41 -11.38
C LEU A 114 9.90 6.00 -12.62
N ASP A 115 10.39 5.04 -13.41
CA ASP A 115 9.71 4.57 -14.62
C ASP A 115 8.33 3.99 -14.33
N PHE A 116 8.23 3.21 -13.24
CA PHE A 116 6.95 2.63 -12.82
C PHE A 116 6.00 3.70 -12.27
N TYR A 117 6.52 4.71 -11.58
CA TYR A 117 5.75 5.88 -11.16
C TYR A 117 5.18 6.67 -12.35
N GLN A 118 5.97 6.86 -13.42
CA GLN A 118 5.52 7.54 -14.64
C GLN A 118 4.40 6.76 -15.31
N TYR A 119 4.57 5.43 -15.45
CA TYR A 119 3.52 4.55 -15.94
C TYR A 119 2.25 4.62 -15.09
N TYR A 120 2.37 4.55 -13.76
CA TYR A 120 1.24 4.59 -12.84
C TYR A 120 0.48 5.93 -12.90
N ARG A 121 1.20 7.06 -12.83
CA ARG A 121 0.61 8.41 -12.82
C ARG A 121 0.04 8.85 -14.17
N SER A 122 0.54 8.31 -15.28
CA SER A 122 -0.03 8.57 -16.62
C SER A 122 -1.31 7.80 -16.88
N HIS A 123 -1.76 6.94 -15.94
CA HIS A 123 -2.90 6.04 -16.13
C HIS A 123 -2.77 5.16 -17.38
N SER A 124 -1.54 4.88 -17.81
CA SER A 124 -1.27 4.05 -18.98
C SER A 124 -1.79 2.63 -18.77
N THR A 125 -2.24 2.02 -19.87
CA THR A 125 -2.70 0.62 -19.91
C THR A 125 -1.76 -0.28 -20.72
N VAL A 126 -0.72 0.30 -21.36
CA VAL A 126 0.15 -0.38 -22.33
C VAL A 126 0.86 -1.60 -21.73
N HIS A 127 1.18 -1.56 -20.43
CA HIS A 127 1.91 -2.62 -19.73
C HIS A 127 1.04 -3.38 -18.71
N ASP A 128 -0.29 -3.26 -18.79
CA ASP A 128 -1.19 -3.85 -17.79
C ASP A 128 -1.07 -5.38 -17.74
N GLU A 129 -1.06 -6.04 -18.90
CA GLU A 129 -0.91 -7.49 -18.98
C GLU A 129 0.44 -7.97 -18.42
N LEU A 130 1.49 -7.16 -18.57
CA LEU A 130 2.82 -7.46 -18.07
C LEU A 130 2.92 -7.32 -16.55
N TYR A 131 2.28 -6.31 -15.98
CA TYR A 131 2.39 -5.99 -14.56
C TYR A 131 1.34 -6.68 -13.68
N PHE A 132 0.14 -6.95 -14.21
CA PHE A 132 -1.03 -7.28 -13.39
C PHE A 132 -1.72 -8.60 -13.73
N LEU A 133 -1.17 -9.41 -14.64
CA LEU A 133 -1.56 -10.82 -14.78
C LEU A 133 -0.65 -11.73 -13.97
N ARG A 134 -1.24 -12.71 -13.27
CA ARG A 134 -0.47 -13.73 -12.55
C ARG A 134 0.41 -14.54 -13.51
N GLY A 135 1.57 -14.98 -13.02
CA GLY A 135 2.50 -15.82 -13.78
C GLY A 135 3.30 -15.11 -14.89
N LYS A 136 3.13 -13.80 -15.09
CA LYS A 136 3.86 -12.98 -16.08
C LYS A 136 5.07 -12.24 -15.49
N VAL A 137 5.77 -12.86 -14.55
CA VAL A 137 6.93 -12.22 -13.90
C VAL A 137 8.11 -12.14 -14.87
N ASP A 138 8.52 -10.91 -15.22
CA ASP A 138 9.79 -10.65 -15.89
C ASP A 138 10.83 -10.18 -14.86
N PHE A 139 11.77 -11.06 -14.53
CA PHE A 139 12.85 -10.80 -13.57
C PHE A 139 13.77 -9.63 -13.98
N ARG A 140 13.78 -9.25 -15.26
CA ARG A 140 14.54 -8.10 -15.75
C ARG A 140 13.89 -6.78 -15.35
N LEU A 141 12.58 -6.78 -15.12
CA LEU A 141 11.79 -5.60 -14.79
C LEU A 141 11.47 -5.50 -13.29
N CYS A 142 11.33 -6.64 -12.62
CA CYS A 142 11.11 -6.71 -11.18
C CYS A 142 12.35 -7.24 -10.46
N THR A 143 13.14 -6.32 -9.90
CA THR A 143 14.39 -6.61 -9.18
C THR A 143 14.19 -6.89 -7.68
N ASP A 144 12.95 -6.89 -7.19
CA ASP A 144 12.64 -7.13 -5.77
C ASP A 144 12.64 -8.64 -5.48
N SER A 145 13.60 -9.09 -4.67
CA SER A 145 13.74 -10.50 -4.27
C SER A 145 12.52 -11.03 -3.51
N ALA A 146 11.66 -10.16 -2.97
CA ALA A 146 10.40 -10.57 -2.36
C ALA A 146 9.49 -11.36 -3.33
N GLN A 147 9.70 -11.27 -4.65
CA GLN A 147 8.91 -12.04 -5.62
C GLN A 147 9.09 -13.56 -5.55
N PHE A 148 10.19 -14.06 -4.96
CA PHE A 148 10.48 -15.50 -4.90
C PHE A 148 9.62 -16.24 -3.87
N ASP A 149 9.11 -15.54 -2.84
CA ASP A 149 8.35 -16.11 -1.73
C ASP A 149 6.90 -15.57 -1.69
N LYS A 150 6.46 -14.89 -2.76
CA LYS A 150 5.10 -14.38 -2.87
C LYS A 150 4.13 -15.50 -3.25
N ASP A 151 2.93 -15.44 -2.68
CA ASP A 151 1.81 -16.28 -3.07
C ASP A 151 1.46 -16.02 -4.55
N PRO A 152 1.71 -16.98 -5.47
CA PRO A 152 1.49 -16.79 -6.90
C PRO A 152 0.01 -16.67 -7.27
N ASN A 153 -0.91 -17.13 -6.40
CA ASN A 153 -2.35 -17.02 -6.61
C ASN A 153 -2.89 -15.67 -6.14
N PHE A 154 -2.15 -14.97 -5.29
CA PHE A 154 -2.57 -13.71 -4.70
C PHE A 154 -1.64 -12.54 -4.97
N SER A 155 -0.61 -12.64 -5.81
CA SER A 155 0.26 -11.49 -6.12
C SER A 155 0.83 -11.55 -7.53
N THR A 156 1.09 -10.38 -8.11
CA THR A 156 1.80 -10.21 -9.39
C THR A 156 3.17 -9.56 -9.19
N GLY A 157 3.47 -9.11 -7.97
CA GLY A 157 4.66 -8.33 -7.62
C GLY A 157 4.43 -6.83 -7.75
N TYR A 158 3.84 -6.38 -8.86
CA TYR A 158 3.55 -4.96 -9.11
C TYR A 158 2.31 -4.45 -8.39
N ASP A 159 1.36 -5.34 -8.06
CA ASP A 159 0.25 -5.03 -7.15
C ASP A 159 0.76 -4.48 -5.80
N TYR A 160 1.82 -5.08 -5.26
CA TYR A 160 2.48 -4.59 -4.05
C TYR A 160 3.19 -3.24 -4.28
N LYS A 161 3.79 -3.03 -5.45
CA LYS A 161 4.40 -1.73 -5.80
C LYS A 161 3.36 -0.62 -5.84
N VAL A 162 2.20 -0.85 -6.46
CA VAL A 162 1.08 0.11 -6.46
C VAL A 162 0.62 0.40 -5.03
N ALA A 163 0.43 -0.62 -4.21
CA ALA A 163 0.06 -0.44 -2.81
C ALA A 163 1.07 0.42 -2.04
N LYS A 164 2.37 0.24 -2.27
CA LYS A 164 3.42 1.10 -1.70
C LYS A 164 3.35 2.53 -2.20
N ILE A 165 3.04 2.76 -3.49
CA ILE A 165 2.87 4.11 -4.03
C ILE A 165 1.75 4.81 -3.26
N LEU A 166 0.58 4.18 -3.16
CA LEU A 166 -0.59 4.70 -2.44
C LEU A 166 -0.25 5.01 -0.97
N ALA A 167 0.40 4.07 -0.28
CA ALA A 167 0.84 4.25 1.10
C ALA A 167 1.78 5.45 1.28
N ASN A 168 2.77 5.58 0.39
CA ASN A 168 3.73 6.68 0.44
C ASN A 168 3.08 8.04 0.16
N GLU A 169 2.07 8.10 -0.71
CA GLU A 169 1.33 9.33 -0.98
C GLU A 169 0.54 9.81 0.25
N MET A 170 -0.12 8.87 0.97
CA MET A 170 -0.76 9.17 2.25
C MET A 170 0.25 9.55 3.35
N LEU A 171 1.36 8.79 3.47
CA LEU A 171 2.43 9.08 4.44
C LEU A 171 3.07 10.44 4.25
N ARG A 172 3.27 10.86 2.99
CA ARG A 172 3.81 12.18 2.69
C ARG A 172 2.93 13.28 3.29
N ILE A 173 1.60 13.17 3.15
CA ILE A 173 0.66 14.15 3.72
C ILE A 173 0.76 14.15 5.25
N TYR A 174 0.74 12.95 5.84
CA TYR A 174 0.87 12.75 7.29
C TYR A 174 2.13 13.41 7.88
N LEU A 175 3.29 13.07 7.33
CA LEU A 175 4.59 13.55 7.79
C LEU A 175 4.75 15.06 7.62
N ASN A 176 4.30 15.61 6.48
CA ASN A 176 4.37 17.06 6.26
C ASN A 176 3.49 17.83 7.25
N LYS A 177 2.32 17.31 7.62
CA LYS A 177 1.46 17.94 8.62
C LYS A 177 2.02 17.80 10.05
N LYS A 178 2.69 16.71 10.40
CA LYS A 178 3.43 16.57 11.68
C LYS A 178 4.62 17.55 11.80
N LEU A 179 5.17 18.00 10.67
CA LEU A 179 6.31 18.92 10.61
C LEU A 179 5.92 20.41 10.62
N GLN A 180 4.63 20.72 10.45
CA GLN A 180 4.07 22.08 10.54
C GLN A 180 3.90 22.47 12.00
#